data_AF-A0A7J2KLX5-F1
#
_entry.id   AF-A0A7J2KLX5-F1
#
_cell.length_a   1.000
_cell.length_b   1.000
_cell.length_c   1.000
_cell.angle_alpha   90.00
_cell.angle_beta   90.00
_cell.angle_gamma   90.00
#
_symmetry.space_group_name_H-M   'P 1'
#
loop_
_entity.id
_entity.type
_entity.pdbx_description
1 polymer ?
#
loop_
_entity_poly.entity_id
_entity_poly.type
_entity_poly.pdbx_seq_one_letter_code
_entity_poly.pdbx_strand_id
1 'polypeptide(L)'
;MTKTFKRPDGRKPDELRPISAKVGVIPNADGSAMFSFGNTVAIAAVYGPKEHHPRNQRNSAKGTLRCKYNMLSFSVTDRIRPGPSRRSTEIS
;
A
#
# COMPACT_ATOMS: atom_id res chain seq x y z
N MET A 1 -9.11 -41.85 -0.03
CA MET A 1 -8.43 -41.01 -1.04
C MET A 1 -8.31 -39.59 -0.48
N THR A 2 -7.13 -39.23 0.02
CA THR A 2 -6.84 -37.91 0.59
C THR A 2 -6.83 -36.86 -0.52
N LYS A 3 -7.80 -35.95 -0.50
CA LYS A 3 -7.93 -34.86 -1.46
C LYS A 3 -6.75 -33.91 -1.29
N THR A 4 -5.71 -34.04 -2.12
CA THR A 4 -4.54 -33.15 -2.12
C THR A 4 -5.04 -31.71 -2.30
N PHE A 5 -4.83 -30.87 -1.29
CA PHE A 5 -5.30 -29.48 -1.31
C PHE A 5 -4.54 -28.72 -2.40
N LYS A 6 -5.24 -28.44 -3.51
CA LYS A 6 -4.72 -27.64 -4.63
C LYS A 6 -5.28 -26.22 -4.51
N ARG A 7 -4.39 -25.23 -4.53
CA ARG A 7 -4.77 -23.81 -4.47
C ARG A 7 -5.61 -23.45 -5.73
N PRO A 8 -6.57 -22.51 -5.63
CA PRO A 8 -7.38 -22.08 -6.78
C PRO A 8 -6.53 -21.58 -7.95
N ASP A 9 -5.42 -20.88 -7.64
CA ASP A 9 -4.49 -20.33 -8.64
C ASP A 9 -3.53 -21.38 -9.22
N GLY A 10 -3.64 -22.66 -8.85
CA GLY A 10 -2.78 -23.75 -9.32
C GLY A 10 -1.36 -23.80 -8.76
N ARG A 11 -0.95 -22.78 -7.99
CA ARG A 11 0.38 -22.65 -7.37
C ARG A 11 0.63 -23.71 -6.29
N LYS A 12 1.91 -24.05 -6.07
CA LYS A 12 2.32 -24.89 -4.93
C LYS A 12 2.11 -24.16 -3.58
N PRO A 13 2.07 -24.87 -2.45
CA PRO A 13 2.01 -24.26 -1.12
C PRO A 13 3.14 -23.26 -0.88
N ASP A 14 4.36 -23.60 -1.33
CA ASP A 14 5.57 -22.79 -1.12
C ASP A 14 5.82 -21.76 -2.23
N GLU A 15 4.90 -21.64 -3.20
CA GLU A 15 5.07 -20.77 -4.36
C GLU A 15 4.35 -19.42 -4.18
N LEU A 16 5.13 -18.34 -4.30
CA LEU A 16 4.67 -16.96 -4.21
C LEU A 16 3.89 -16.54 -5.47
N ARG A 17 3.14 -15.43 -5.38
CA ARG A 17 2.55 -14.81 -6.58
C ARG A 17 3.66 -14.12 -7.39
N PRO A 18 3.47 -13.92 -8.70
CA PRO A 18 4.38 -13.09 -9.50
C PRO A 18 4.57 -11.71 -8.87
N ILE A 19 5.82 -11.30 -8.71
CA ILE A 19 6.19 -10.03 -8.08
C ILE A 19 6.80 -9.11 -9.14
N SER A 20 6.40 -7.84 -9.14
CA SER A 20 7.02 -6.81 -9.95
C SER A 20 7.13 -5.53 -9.14
N ALA A 21 8.27 -4.84 -9.21
CA ALA A 21 8.52 -3.61 -8.50
C ALA A 21 9.15 -2.58 -9.44
N LYS A 22 8.71 -1.33 -9.35
CA LYS A 22 9.29 -0.19 -10.07
C LYS A 22 9.43 0.98 -9.11
N VAL A 23 10.53 1.72 -9.24
CA VAL A 23 10.80 2.96 -8.50
C VAL A 23 10.67 4.17 -9.42
N GLY A 24 10.41 5.35 -8.86
CA GLY A 24 10.33 6.60 -9.63
C GLY A 24 9.08 6.72 -10.52
N VAL A 25 7.94 6.20 -10.03
CA VAL A 25 6.70 6.10 -10.81
C VAL A 25 5.87 7.39 -10.78
N ILE A 26 6.01 8.18 -9.73
CA ILE A 26 5.34 9.48 -9.55
C ILE A 26 6.40 10.59 -9.66
N PRO A 27 6.31 11.48 -10.67
CA PRO A 27 7.32 12.50 -10.90
C PRO A 27 7.33 13.61 -9.84
N ASN A 28 6.19 13.88 -9.20
CA ASN A 28 6.03 14.96 -8.21
C ASN A 28 6.41 14.55 -6.78
N ALA A 29 6.70 13.26 -6.54
CA ALA A 29 7.04 12.77 -5.21
C ALA A 29 8.56 12.69 -5.05
N ASP A 30 9.08 13.02 -3.86
CA ASP A 30 10.52 12.92 -3.56
C ASP A 30 11.01 11.48 -3.69
N GLY A 31 10.15 10.52 -3.33
CA GLY A 31 10.34 9.11 -3.58
C GLY A 31 9.02 8.45 -3.97
N SER A 32 9.06 7.52 -4.92
CA SER A 32 7.87 6.75 -5.29
C SER A 32 8.22 5.34 -5.72
N ALA A 33 7.29 4.43 -5.48
CA ALA A 33 7.42 3.03 -5.88
C ALA A 33 6.05 2.44 -6.23
N MET A 34 6.02 1.53 -7.19
CA MET A 34 4.88 0.69 -7.52
C MET A 34 5.28 -0.76 -7.29
N PHE A 35 4.44 -1.48 -6.56
CA PHE A 35 4.64 -2.88 -6.22
C PHE A 35 3.43 -3.70 -6.62
N SER A 36 3.64 -4.77 -7.36
CA SER A 36 2.62 -5.69 -7.83
C SER A 36 2.91 -7.08 -7.31
N PHE A 37 1.90 -7.73 -6.73
CA PHE A 37 1.95 -9.08 -6.19
C PHE A 37 0.72 -9.87 -6.68
N GLY A 38 0.87 -10.54 -7.82
CA GLY A 38 -0.24 -11.04 -8.62
C GLY A 38 -1.21 -9.91 -8.99
N ASN A 39 -2.49 -10.06 -8.66
CA ASN A 39 -3.52 -9.06 -8.96
C ASN A 39 -3.51 -7.86 -7.99
N THR A 40 -2.73 -7.92 -6.91
CA THR A 40 -2.64 -6.82 -5.95
C THR A 40 -1.59 -5.82 -6.43
N VAL A 41 -2.00 -4.58 -6.67
CA VAL A 41 -1.12 -3.50 -7.10
C VAL A 41 -1.20 -2.36 -6.09
N ALA A 42 -0.05 -1.91 -5.61
CA ALA A 42 0.07 -0.82 -4.66
C ALA A 42 1.05 0.23 -5.19
N ILE A 43 0.76 1.51 -4.92
CA ILE A 43 1.64 2.63 -5.24
C ILE A 43 1.92 3.37 -3.93
N ALA A 44 3.20 3.62 -3.67
CA ALA A 44 3.68 4.38 -2.53
C ALA A 44 4.33 5.68 -3.03
N ALA A 45 4.06 6.77 -2.32
CA ALA A 45 4.66 8.07 -2.54
C ALA A 45 5.14 8.63 -1.21
N VAL A 46 6.37 9.13 -1.18
CA VAL A 46 6.99 9.77 -0.05
C VAL A 46 7.18 11.24 -0.39
N TYR A 47 6.74 12.09 0.53
CA TYR A 47 6.90 13.54 0.44
C TYR A 47 7.56 14.01 1.73
N GLY A 48 8.86 14.30 1.67
CA GLY A 48 9.60 14.80 2.80
C GLY A 48 11.12 14.69 2.66
N PRO A 49 11.85 15.40 3.54
CA PRO A 49 11.36 16.11 4.72
C PRO A 49 10.69 17.45 4.38
N LYS A 50 9.46 17.67 4.88
CA LYS A 50 8.69 18.91 4.71
C LYS A 50 8.34 19.53 6.05
N GLU A 51 8.06 20.83 6.06
CA GLU A 51 7.67 21.51 7.30
C GLU A 51 6.36 20.91 7.85
N HIS A 52 6.35 20.65 9.16
CA HIS A 52 5.21 20.04 9.82
C HIS A 52 4.11 21.06 10.07
N HIS A 53 2.99 20.90 9.36
CA HIS A 53 1.75 21.64 9.61
C HIS A 53 0.70 20.69 10.22
N PRO A 54 -0.01 21.06 11.30
CA PRO A 54 0.09 22.28 12.12
C PRO A 54 1.31 22.32 13.05
N ARG A 55 1.74 23.54 13.44
CA ARG A 55 2.95 23.79 14.25
C ARG A 55 2.90 23.21 15.66
N ASN A 56 1.72 23.06 16.25
CA ASN A 56 1.54 22.54 17.61
C ASN A 56 1.97 21.06 17.78
N GLN A 57 1.95 20.29 16.70
CA GLN A 57 2.33 18.87 16.69
C GLN A 57 3.79 18.66 16.26
N ARG A 58 4.56 19.73 16.05
CA ARG A 58 5.95 19.66 15.64
C ARG A 58 6.80 19.26 16.83
N ASN A 59 7.50 18.13 16.71
CA ASN A 59 8.57 17.78 17.65
C ASN A 59 9.88 18.42 17.17
N SER A 60 10.59 19.11 18.07
CA SER A 60 11.85 19.80 17.75
C SER A 60 13.03 18.83 17.60
N ALA A 61 12.98 17.67 18.26
CA ALA A 61 14.05 16.68 18.28
C ALA A 61 13.88 15.56 17.24
N LYS A 62 12.65 15.32 16.75
CA LYS A 62 12.32 14.18 15.87
C LYS A 62 11.37 14.57 14.75
N GLY A 63 11.51 13.92 13.59
CA GLY A 63 10.52 13.96 12.53
C GLY A 63 9.33 13.05 12.84
N THR A 64 8.13 13.45 12.44
CA THR A 64 6.94 12.60 12.50
C THR A 64 6.75 11.89 11.16
N LEU A 65 6.69 10.56 11.18
CA LEU A 65 6.29 9.77 10.01
C LEU A 65 4.77 9.67 9.98
N ARG A 66 4.16 10.03 8.84
CA ARG A 66 2.72 9.87 8.62
C ARG A 66 2.52 8.91 7.45
N CYS A 67 2.05 7.72 7.75
CA CYS A 67 1.63 6.74 6.75
C CYS A 67 0.12 6.86 6.57
N LYS A 68 -0.33 6.89 5.32
CA LYS A 68 -1.75 6.89 4.99
C LYS A 68 -2.00 5.80 3.98
N TYR A 69 -2.65 4.74 4.44
CA TYR A 69 -3.14 3.68 3.58
C TYR A 69 -4.54 4.04 3.08
N ASN A 70 -4.76 3.92 1.77
CA ASN A 70 -6.08 4.10 1.19
C ASN A 70 -6.27 3.10 0.04
N MET A 71 -7.48 2.54 -0.05
CA MET A 71 -7.90 1.76 -1.21
C MET A 71 -8.59 2.67 -2.21
N LEU A 72 -8.21 2.58 -3.49
CA LEU A 72 -8.93 3.28 -4.54
C LEU A 72 -10.33 2.67 -4.71
N SER A 73 -11.32 3.47 -5.04
CA SER A 73 -12.72 3.01 -5.12
C SER A 73 -12.95 1.85 -6.10
N PHE A 74 -12.10 1.74 -7.13
CA PHE A 74 -12.14 0.69 -8.16
C PHE A 74 -11.15 -0.45 -7.92
N SER A 75 -10.44 -0.46 -6.78
CA SER A 75 -9.39 -1.46 -6.50
C SER A 75 -9.91 -2.85 -6.11
N VAL A 76 -11.21 -2.97 -5.90
CA VAL A 76 -11.89 -4.21 -5.48
C VAL A 76 -13.10 -4.48 -6.37
N THR A 77 -13.66 -5.69 -6.29
CA THR A 77 -14.78 -6.15 -7.12
C THR A 77 -16.01 -5.26 -6.97
N ASP A 78 -16.43 -4.99 -5.75
CA ASP A 78 -17.52 -4.06 -5.44
C ASP A 78 -16.96 -2.69 -5.10
N ARG A 79 -17.45 -1.65 -5.77
CA ARG A 79 -16.94 -0.29 -5.60
C ARG A 79 -17.00 0.14 -4.12
N ILE A 80 -15.84 0.51 -3.57
CA ILE A 80 -15.74 1.06 -2.21
C ILE A 80 -15.99 2.58 -2.24
N ARG A 81 -16.74 3.06 -1.24
CA ARG A 81 -16.93 4.51 -1.03
C ARG A 81 -15.58 5.17 -0.73
N PRO A 82 -15.20 6.26 -1.44
CA PRO A 82 -13.97 6.99 -1.13
C PRO A 82 -13.97 7.48 0.32
N GLY A 83 -12.83 7.32 1.00
CA GLY A 83 -12.63 7.85 2.35
C GLY A 83 -12.00 6.83 3.30
N PRO A 84 -11.58 7.28 4.49
CA PRO A 84 -11.01 6.41 5.49
C PRO A 84 -12.08 5.47 6.05
N SER A 85 -11.81 4.18 5.94
CA SER A 85 -12.50 3.11 6.68
C SER A 85 -11.75 2.78 7.97
N ARG A 86 -12.41 2.12 8.93
CA ARG A 86 -11.75 1.62 10.16
C ARG A 86 -10.53 0.76 9.82
N ARG A 87 -10.69 -0.16 8.87
CA ARG A 87 -9.62 -1.04 8.39
C ARG A 87 -8.45 -0.26 7.78
N SER A 88 -8.72 0.78 7.00
CA SER A 88 -7.61 1.59 6.45
C SER A 88 -6.89 2.40 7.53
N THR A 89 -7.59 2.84 8.57
CA THR A 89 -6.97 3.55 9.71
C THR A 89 -6.10 2.61 10.53
N GLU A 90 -6.50 1.36 10.74
CA GLU A 90 -5.71 0.36 11.46
C GLU A 90 -4.45 -0.09 10.70
N ILE A 91 -4.50 -0.12 9.36
CA ILE A 91 -3.35 -0.46 8.52
C ILE A 91 -2.36 0.71 8.40
N SER A 92 -2.84 1.96 8.60
CA SER A 92 -2.05 3.18 8.42
C SER A 92 -1.05 3.41 9.55
#